data_AF-A0A930R8G9-F1
#
_entry.id   AF-A0A930R8G9-F1
#
_cell.length_a   1.000
_cell.length_b   1.000
_cell.length_c   1.000
_cell.angle_alpha   90.00
_cell.angle_beta   90.00
_cell.angle_gamma   90.00
#
_symmetry.space_group_name_H-M   'P 1'
#
loop_
_entity.id
_entity.type
_entity.pdbx_description
1 polymer ?
#
loop_
_entity_poly.entity_id
_entity_poly.type
_entity_poly.pdbx_seq_one_letter_code
_entity_poly.pdbx_strand_id
1 'polypeptide(L)'
;MKKRAFTLVECLIALAIACFLLILTPPLISRSYVNWKEEVFLREFEQAMDTAQITAISTGQGSFVTVSGGIVELNCHGARELDKKIRFPDTMKSYSVQTYGFKPYSGNVSQFSSVTFDGKNRRYTYVFQLGEAKYHVEITEK
;
A
#
# COMPACT_ATOMS: atom_id res chain seq x y z
N MET A 1 4.35 63.81 -16.92
CA MET A 1 3.60 62.72 -16.26
C MET A 1 4.01 61.39 -16.89
N LYS A 2 4.82 60.56 -16.22
CA LYS A 2 5.30 59.27 -16.77
C LYS A 2 5.25 58.18 -15.70
N LYS A 3 4.10 57.50 -15.56
CA LYS A 3 3.94 56.22 -14.84
C LYS A 3 2.66 55.52 -15.31
N ARG A 4 2.65 54.91 -16.51
CA ARG A 4 1.50 54.09 -16.96
C ARG A 4 1.85 52.84 -17.78
N ALA A 5 3.12 52.62 -18.13
CA ALA A 5 3.55 51.43 -18.87
C ALA A 5 4.12 50.31 -17.98
N PHE A 6 4.44 50.61 -16.71
CA PHE A 6 5.04 49.63 -15.79
C PHE A 6 4.04 48.58 -15.30
N THR A 7 2.74 48.86 -15.28
CA THR A 7 1.72 47.94 -14.73
C THR A 7 1.28 46.85 -15.70
N LEU A 8 1.27 47.09 -17.02
CA LEU A 8 0.73 46.12 -17.97
C LEU A 8 1.71 44.97 -18.24
N VAL A 9 2.99 45.29 -18.44
CA VAL A 9 4.06 44.28 -18.63
C VAL A 9 4.25 43.47 -17.35
N GLU A 10 4.23 44.12 -16.18
CA GLU A 10 4.32 43.45 -14.89
C GLU A 10 3.14 42.50 -14.65
N CYS A 11 1.90 42.93 -14.96
CA CYS A 11 0.74 42.03 -14.91
C CYS A 11 0.85 40.86 -15.89
N LEU A 12 1.41 41.07 -17.10
CA LEU A 12 1.60 40.01 -18.08
C LEU A 12 2.64 38.99 -17.60
N ILE A 13 3.73 39.46 -16.98
CA ILE A 13 4.76 38.61 -16.39
C ILE A 13 4.19 37.83 -15.20
N ALA A 14 3.45 38.50 -14.31
CA ALA A 14 2.80 37.84 -13.18
C ALA A 14 1.79 36.78 -13.63
N LEU A 15 1.00 37.07 -14.66
CA LEU A 15 0.04 36.13 -15.25
C LEU A 15 0.76 34.94 -15.90
N ALA A 16 1.85 35.20 -16.64
CA ALA A 16 2.66 34.14 -17.23
C ALA A 16 3.22 33.20 -16.14
N ILE A 17 3.79 33.75 -15.07
CA ILE A 17 4.29 32.97 -13.92
C ILE A 17 3.15 32.16 -13.28
N ALA A 18 1.98 32.76 -13.06
CA ALA A 18 0.82 32.06 -12.51
C ALA A 18 0.37 30.90 -13.41
N CYS A 19 0.29 31.11 -14.73
CA CYS A 19 -0.03 30.05 -15.69
C CYS A 19 1.03 28.94 -15.70
N PHE A 20 2.32 29.28 -15.65
CA PHE A 20 3.40 28.29 -15.56
C PHE A 20 3.29 27.43 -14.30
N LEU A 21 3.00 28.04 -13.15
CA LEU A 21 2.79 27.33 -11.90
C LEU A 21 1.57 26.40 -12.01
N LEU A 22 0.46 26.87 -12.56
CA LEU A 22 -0.75 26.06 -12.76
C LEU A 22 -0.52 24.86 -13.70
N ILE A 23 0.34 24.99 -14.72
CA ILE A 23 0.67 23.90 -15.64
C ILE A 23 1.59 22.85 -14.99
N LEU A 24 2.49 23.26 -14.11
CA LEU A 24 3.46 22.37 -13.45
C LEU A 24 2.85 21.56 -12.29
N THR A 25 1.75 22.03 -11.70
CA THR A 25 1.15 21.43 -10.50
C THR A 25 0.49 20.06 -10.73
N PRO A 26 -0.31 19.83 -11.81
CA PRO A 26 -0.99 18.56 -12.06
C PRO A 26 -0.08 17.32 -12.12
N PRO A 27 1.05 17.32 -12.86
CA PRO A 27 1.90 16.12 -12.94
C PRO A 27 2.55 15.76 -11.60
N LEU A 28 2.91 16.75 -10.77
CA LEU A 28 3.48 16.51 -9.43
C LEU A 28 2.47 15.88 -8.49
N ILE A 29 1.23 16.39 -8.46
CA ILE A 29 0.15 15.83 -7.63
C ILE A 29 -0.16 14.40 -8.05
N SER A 30 -0.23 14.11 -9.35
CA SER A 30 -0.56 12.76 -9.83
C SER A 30 0.46 11.71 -9.41
N ARG A 31 1.76 12.03 -9.43
CA ARG A 31 2.82 11.11 -8.98
C ARG A 31 2.78 10.89 -7.48
N SER A 32 2.59 11.95 -6.70
CA SER A 32 2.47 11.87 -5.25
C SER A 32 1.25 11.03 -4.83
N TYR A 33 0.13 11.23 -5.53
CA TYR A 33 -1.11 10.47 -5.29
C TYR A 33 -0.96 8.96 -5.56
N VAL A 34 -0.25 8.59 -6.63
CA VAL A 34 0.03 7.17 -6.92
C VAL A 34 0.87 6.55 -5.81
N ASN A 35 1.98 7.18 -5.42
CA ASN A 35 2.85 6.66 -4.36
C ASN A 35 2.07 6.53 -3.04
N TRP A 36 1.25 7.53 -2.71
CA TRP A 36 0.42 7.50 -1.51
C TRP A 36 -0.57 6.33 -1.51
N LYS A 37 -1.22 6.04 -2.64
CA LYS A 37 -2.11 4.87 -2.77
C LYS A 37 -1.38 3.54 -2.54
N GLU A 38 -0.16 3.41 -3.08
CA GLU A 38 0.66 2.21 -2.88
C GLU A 38 1.04 2.05 -1.41
N GLU A 39 1.46 3.14 -0.73
CA GLU A 39 1.78 3.13 0.70
C GLU A 39 0.58 2.78 1.59
N VAL A 40 -0.60 3.34 1.28
CA VAL A 40 -1.83 3.01 2.01
C VAL A 40 -2.18 1.54 1.85
N PHE A 41 -2.11 1.00 0.63
CA PHE A 41 -2.36 -0.41 0.37
C PHE A 41 -1.42 -1.32 1.16
N LEU A 42 -0.12 -1.04 1.14
CA LEU A 42 0.87 -1.81 1.89
C LEU A 42 0.58 -1.79 3.38
N ARG A 43 0.24 -0.63 3.93
CA ARG A 43 -0.10 -0.49 5.36
C ARG A 43 -1.40 -1.24 5.72
N GLU A 44 -2.39 -1.25 4.84
CA GLU A 44 -3.61 -2.05 5.04
C GLU A 44 -3.32 -3.55 4.98
N PHE A 45 -2.42 -3.99 4.11
CA PHE A 45 -1.96 -5.38 4.05
C PHE A 45 -1.25 -5.78 5.35
N GLU A 46 -0.32 -4.96 5.84
CA GLU A 46 0.39 -5.18 7.11
C GLU A 46 -0.60 -5.26 8.28
N GLN A 47 -1.56 -4.35 8.34
CA GLN A 47 -2.62 -4.37 9.35
C GLN A 47 -3.48 -5.64 9.27
N ALA A 48 -3.78 -6.15 8.07
CA ALA A 48 -4.51 -7.40 7.90
C ALA A 48 -3.72 -8.60 8.43
N MET A 49 -2.40 -8.64 8.20
CA MET A 49 -1.52 -9.67 8.75
C MET A 49 -1.49 -9.63 10.28
N ASP A 50 -1.32 -8.45 10.88
CA ASP A 50 -1.31 -8.28 12.32
C ASP A 50 -2.67 -8.65 12.94
N THR A 51 -3.76 -8.26 12.30
CA THR A 51 -5.12 -8.60 12.75
C THR A 51 -5.33 -10.11 12.71
N ALA A 52 -4.97 -10.79 11.62
CA ALA A 52 -5.07 -12.23 11.51
C ALA A 52 -4.31 -12.94 12.64
N GLN A 53 -3.07 -12.50 12.89
CA GLN A 53 -2.22 -13.06 13.93
C GLN A 53 -2.80 -12.85 15.33
N ILE A 54 -3.15 -11.61 15.68
CA ILE A 54 -3.69 -11.26 16.99
C ILE A 54 -4.97 -12.03 17.25
N THR A 55 -5.87 -12.09 16.26
CA THR A 55 -7.11 -12.86 16.36
C THR A 55 -6.83 -14.35 16.52
N ALA A 56 -5.83 -14.91 15.83
CA ALA A 56 -5.50 -16.32 15.98
C ALA A 56 -4.97 -16.67 17.39
N ILE A 57 -4.24 -15.74 18.01
CA ILE A 57 -3.77 -15.86 19.38
C ILE A 57 -4.93 -15.71 20.37
N SER A 58 -5.74 -14.67 20.23
CA SER A 58 -6.77 -14.30 21.22
C SER A 58 -7.98 -15.23 21.21
N THR A 59 -8.39 -15.72 20.04
CA THR A 59 -9.59 -16.57 19.89
C THR A 59 -9.28 -18.06 19.97
N GLY A 60 -8.01 -18.45 19.85
CA GLY A 60 -7.63 -19.86 19.75
C GLY A 60 -8.15 -20.54 18.47
N GLN A 61 -8.48 -19.78 17.43
CA GLN A 61 -8.90 -20.28 16.12
C GLN A 61 -7.95 -19.81 15.03
N GLY A 62 -7.85 -20.55 13.92
CA GLY A 62 -6.96 -20.17 12.82
C GLY A 62 -7.45 -18.93 12.07
N SER A 63 -6.52 -18.08 11.65
CA SER A 63 -6.81 -16.94 10.76
C SER A 63 -5.99 -17.04 9.50
N PHE A 64 -6.50 -16.49 8.40
CA PHE A 64 -5.90 -16.62 7.08
C PHE A 64 -5.87 -15.28 6.35
N VAL A 65 -4.77 -14.99 5.68
CA VAL A 65 -4.67 -13.87 4.73
C VAL A 65 -4.32 -14.45 3.36
N THR A 66 -5.22 -14.26 2.39
CA THR A 66 -5.05 -14.75 1.02
C THR A 66 -4.81 -13.59 0.08
N VAL A 67 -3.71 -13.66 -0.67
CA VAL A 67 -3.38 -12.72 -1.74
C VAL A 67 -3.67 -13.41 -3.07
N SER A 68 -4.66 -12.92 -3.82
CA SER A 68 -5.03 -13.52 -5.10
C SER A 68 -5.76 -12.52 -6.00
N GLY A 69 -5.52 -12.58 -7.32
CA GLY A 69 -6.35 -11.89 -8.32
C GLY A 69 -6.51 -10.37 -8.12
N GLY A 70 -5.50 -9.69 -7.53
CA GLY A 70 -5.58 -8.25 -7.25
C GLY A 70 -6.35 -7.89 -5.98
N ILE A 71 -6.59 -8.85 -5.10
CA ILE A 71 -7.29 -8.68 -3.82
C ILE A 71 -6.48 -9.38 -2.71
N VAL A 72 -6.46 -8.76 -1.53
CA VAL A 72 -6.08 -9.40 -0.27
C VAL A 72 -7.36 -9.68 0.51
N GLU A 73 -7.56 -10.92 0.94
CA GLU A 73 -8.70 -11.34 1.75
C GLU A 73 -8.23 -11.81 3.12
N LEU A 74 -8.68 -11.12 4.16
CA LEU A 74 -8.54 -11.49 5.56
C LEU A 74 -9.74 -12.33 5.99
N ASN A 75 -9.48 -13.50 6.56
CA ASN A 75 -10.47 -14.42 7.10
C ASN A 75 -10.09 -14.84 8.53
N CYS A 76 -10.86 -14.39 9.51
CA CYS A 76 -10.64 -14.58 10.94
C CYS A 76 -11.70 -15.57 11.48
N HIS A 77 -11.38 -16.85 11.62
CA HIS A 77 -12.40 -17.85 11.98
C HIS A 77 -13.05 -17.57 13.34
N GLY A 78 -12.26 -17.08 14.31
CA GLY A 78 -12.74 -16.75 15.66
C GLY A 78 -13.33 -15.35 15.82
N ALA A 79 -13.31 -14.51 14.77
CA ALA A 79 -13.84 -13.14 14.79
C ALA A 79 -14.19 -12.69 13.36
N ARG A 80 -15.24 -13.30 12.78
CA ARG A 80 -15.63 -13.08 11.38
C ARG A 80 -16.03 -11.65 11.06
N GLU A 81 -16.41 -10.87 12.06
CA GLU A 81 -16.67 -9.44 11.94
C GLU A 81 -15.44 -8.62 11.52
N LEU A 82 -14.24 -9.19 11.66
CA LEU A 82 -12.98 -8.58 11.23
C LEU A 82 -12.59 -8.98 9.80
N ASP A 83 -13.36 -9.85 9.13
CA ASP A 83 -13.08 -10.25 7.76
C ASP A 83 -13.10 -9.03 6.83
N LYS A 84 -12.04 -8.88 6.04
CA LYS A 84 -11.84 -7.69 5.19
C LYS A 84 -11.31 -8.10 3.83
N LYS A 85 -11.75 -7.38 2.79
CA LYS A 85 -11.17 -7.45 1.45
C LYS A 85 -10.52 -6.14 1.10
N ILE A 86 -9.25 -6.18 0.69
CA ILE A 86 -8.46 -5.02 0.28
C ILE A 86 -8.16 -5.18 -1.20
N ARG A 87 -8.57 -4.22 -2.02
CA ARG A 87 -8.28 -4.22 -3.45
C ARG A 87 -6.92 -3.60 -3.71
N PHE A 88 -6.19 -4.15 -4.67
CA PHE A 88 -4.93 -3.56 -5.09
C PHE A 88 -5.20 -2.22 -5.77
N PRO A 89 -4.32 -1.21 -5.58
CA PRO A 89 -4.36 -0.03 -6.41
C PRO A 89 -3.98 -0.40 -7.86
N ASP A 90 -4.49 0.35 -8.84
CA ASP A 90 -4.28 0.07 -10.27
C ASP A 90 -2.80 0.01 -10.69
N THR A 91 -1.91 0.58 -9.88
CA THR A 91 -0.47 0.63 -10.10
C THR A 91 0.30 -0.53 -9.49
N MET A 92 -0.36 -1.41 -8.71
CA MET A 92 0.26 -2.55 -8.07
C MET A 92 -0.25 -3.88 -8.60
N LYS A 93 0.66 -4.86 -8.68
CA LYS A 93 0.36 -6.23 -9.06
C LYS A 93 1.07 -7.22 -8.14
N SER A 94 0.54 -8.41 -8.03
CA SER A 94 1.23 -9.56 -7.44
C SER A 94 1.03 -10.74 -8.38
N TYR A 95 2.10 -11.49 -8.62
CA TYR A 95 2.11 -12.59 -9.58
C TYR A 95 1.92 -13.96 -8.91
N SER A 96 1.97 -14.00 -7.58
CA SER A 96 1.83 -15.22 -6.79
C SER A 96 0.50 -15.23 -6.05
N VAL A 97 -0.25 -16.34 -6.18
CA VAL A 97 -1.35 -16.63 -5.26
C VAL A 97 -0.76 -17.26 -4.01
N GLN A 98 -0.99 -16.65 -2.84
CA GLN A 98 -0.44 -17.11 -1.57
C GLN A 98 -1.48 -16.98 -0.46
N THR A 99 -1.55 -17.99 0.41
CA THR A 99 -2.41 -17.97 1.60
C THR A 99 -1.55 -18.15 2.84
N TYR A 100 -1.57 -17.18 3.73
CA TYR A 100 -0.85 -17.20 4.99
C TYR A 100 -1.79 -17.66 6.10
N GLY A 101 -1.53 -18.85 6.64
CA GLY A 101 -2.28 -19.39 7.78
C GLY A 101 -1.57 -19.10 9.09
N PHE A 102 -2.28 -18.50 10.04
CA PHE A 102 -1.79 -18.24 11.39
C PHE A 102 -2.34 -19.30 12.34
N LYS A 103 -1.43 -19.97 13.05
CA LYS A 103 -1.79 -21.08 13.95
C LYS A 103 -2.56 -20.56 15.18
N PRO A 104 -3.60 -21.30 15.62
CA PRO A 104 -4.27 -21.05 16.88
C PRO A 104 -3.29 -20.90 18.05
N TYR A 105 -3.60 -20.00 18.99
CA TYR A 105 -2.89 -19.75 20.26
C TYR A 105 -1.44 -19.23 20.15
N SER A 106 -0.71 -19.61 19.11
CA SER A 106 0.70 -19.18 18.89
C SER A 106 0.83 -18.01 17.93
N GLY A 107 -0.09 -17.86 16.98
CA GLY A 107 0.01 -16.83 15.95
C GLY A 107 1.19 -17.03 14.99
N ASN A 108 1.86 -18.18 15.04
CA ASN A 108 2.97 -18.49 14.13
C ASN A 108 2.45 -18.84 12.75
N VAL A 109 3.19 -18.44 11.72
CA VAL A 109 2.83 -18.77 10.34
C VAL A 109 3.05 -20.26 10.09
N SER A 110 2.10 -20.88 9.38
CA SER A 110 2.09 -22.33 9.12
C SER A 110 3.09 -22.78 8.05
N GLN A 111 3.64 -21.87 7.25
CA GLN A 111 4.50 -22.18 6.12
C GLN A 111 5.55 -21.08 5.87
N PHE A 112 6.70 -21.47 5.31
CA PHE A 112 7.65 -20.53 4.72
C PHE A 112 7.11 -20.09 3.36
N SER A 113 6.90 -18.80 3.17
CA SER A 113 6.51 -18.26 1.87
C SER A 113 6.80 -16.76 1.79
N SER A 114 6.76 -16.23 0.57
CA SER A 114 6.94 -14.80 0.33
C SER A 114 5.86 -14.29 -0.61
N VAL A 115 5.42 -13.06 -0.41
CA VAL A 115 4.55 -12.35 -1.35
C VAL A 115 5.29 -11.13 -1.86
N THR A 116 5.30 -10.98 -3.18
CA THR A 116 5.88 -9.82 -3.83
C THR A 116 4.77 -8.96 -4.40
N PHE A 117 4.80 -7.68 -4.05
CA PHE A 117 3.99 -6.64 -4.66
C PHE A 117 4.87 -5.77 -5.55
N ASP A 118 4.52 -5.73 -6.81
CA ASP A 118 5.19 -4.98 -7.86
C ASP A 118 4.46 -3.65 -8.05
N GLY A 119 4.99 -2.59 -7.45
CA GLY A 119 4.49 -1.22 -7.62
C GLY A 119 5.14 -0.52 -8.80
N LYS A 120 4.86 0.78 -8.95
CA LYS A 120 5.33 1.56 -10.10
C LYS A 120 6.85 1.70 -10.16
N ASN A 121 7.47 2.12 -9.05
CA ASN A 121 8.91 2.39 -8.98
C ASN A 121 9.66 1.44 -8.04
N ARG A 122 8.92 0.68 -7.23
CA ARG A 122 9.47 -0.18 -6.18
C ARG A 122 8.81 -1.54 -6.21
N ARG A 123 9.55 -2.54 -5.79
CA ARG A 123 9.09 -3.90 -5.53
C ARG A 123 9.22 -4.16 -4.04
N TYR A 124 8.14 -4.66 -3.44
CA TYR A 124 8.05 -4.96 -2.02
C TYR A 124 7.88 -6.47 -1.85
N THR A 125 8.84 -7.12 -1.21
CA THR A 125 8.79 -8.56 -0.95
C THR A 125 8.69 -8.79 0.54
N TYR A 126 7.56 -9.37 0.97
CA TYR A 126 7.33 -9.77 2.35
C TYR A 126 7.74 -11.24 2.49
N VAL A 127 8.74 -11.51 3.31
CA VAL A 127 9.31 -12.85 3.52
C VAL A 127 8.88 -13.37 4.89
N PHE A 128 8.20 -14.51 4.91
CA PHE A 128 7.70 -15.16 6.12
C PHE A 128 8.52 -16.40 6.41
N GLN A 129 9.16 -16.43 7.57
CA GLN A 129 9.95 -17.57 8.02
C GLN A 129 9.09 -18.56 8.81
N LEU A 130 9.36 -19.85 8.65
CA LEU A 130 8.60 -20.89 9.36
C LEU A 130 8.87 -20.78 10.87
N GLY A 131 7.80 -20.77 11.66
CA GLY A 131 7.90 -20.72 13.12
C GLY A 131 8.17 -19.33 13.69
N GLU A 132 8.34 -18.32 12.84
CA GLU A 132 8.36 -16.93 13.26
C GLU A 132 6.96 -16.32 13.23
N ALA A 133 6.75 -15.40 14.16
CA ALA A 133 5.54 -14.61 14.26
C ALA A 133 5.54 -13.43 13.27
N LYS A 134 6.71 -12.95 12.85
CA LYS A 134 6.84 -11.73 12.05
C LYS A 134 7.51 -12.02 10.70
N TYR A 135 7.22 -11.14 9.75
CA TYR A 135 7.85 -11.11 8.45
C TYR A 135 8.96 -10.06 8.39
N HIS A 136 9.85 -10.20 7.42
CA HIS A 136 10.77 -9.14 7.00
C HIS A 136 10.32 -8.56 5.65
N VAL A 137 10.59 -7.28 5.42
CA VAL A 137 10.24 -6.58 4.18
C VAL A 137 11.51 -6.21 3.44
N GLU A 138 11.65 -6.73 2.23
CA GLU A 138 12.72 -6.39 1.30
C GLU A 138 12.17 -5.41 0.26
N ILE A 139 12.85 -4.28 0.08
CA ILE A 139 12.45 -3.25 -0.89
C ILE A 139 13.53 -3.17 -1.98
N THR A 140 13.10 -3.33 -3.24
CA THR A 140 13.98 -3.19 -4.41
C THR A 140 13.50 -2.04 -5.28
N GLU A 141 14.41 -1.13 -5.64
CA GLU A 141 14.12 -0.07 -6.62
C GLU A 141 14.15 -0.61 -8.05
N LYS A 142 13.33 -0.02 -8.94
CA LYS A 142 13.25 -0.37 -10.36
C LYS A 142 13.92 0.67 -11.24
#